data_AF-A0A2N2KC10-F1
#
_entry.id   AF-A0A2N2KC10-F1
#
_cell.length_a   1.000
_cell.length_b   1.000
_cell.length_c   1.000
_cell.angle_alpha   90.00
_cell.angle_beta   90.00
_cell.angle_gamma   90.00
#
_symmetry.space_group_name_H-M   'P 1'
#
loop_
_entity.id
_entity.type
_entity.pdbx_description
1 polymer ?
#
loop_
_entity_poly.entity_id
_entity_poly.type
_entity_poly.pdbx_seq_one_letter_code
_entity_poly.pdbx_strand_id
1 'polypeptide(L)' 'AVLKTKTKKTWKYHQQGTNRFGLRVTVENGYVVGWDKKA' A
#
# COMPACT_ATOMS: atom_id res chain seq x y z
N ALA A 1 -9.85 9.94 -25.76
CA ALA A 1 -8.80 9.51 -24.81
C ALA A 1 -9.45 8.62 -23.75
N VAL A 2 -8.94 7.40 -23.54
CA VAL A 2 -9.47 6.52 -22.48
C VAL A 2 -8.78 6.87 -21.18
N LEU A 3 -9.50 7.56 -20.29
CA LEU A 3 -9.04 7.81 -18.92
C LEU A 3 -9.16 6.50 -18.14
N LYS A 4 -8.05 5.79 -17.94
CA LYS A 4 -8.04 4.62 -17.06
C LYS A 4 -8.20 5.10 -15.63
N THR A 5 -9.31 4.77 -14.98
CA THR A 5 -9.51 4.97 -13.54
C THR A 5 -8.56 4.03 -12.79
N LYS A 6 -7.32 4.48 -12.59
CA LYS A 6 -6.35 3.75 -11.77
C LYS A 6 -6.62 4.07 -10.30
N THR A 7 -6.98 3.05 -9.53
CA THR A 7 -7.14 3.20 -8.07
C THR A 7 -5.88 2.69 -7.39
N LYS A 8 -5.22 3.53 -6.59
CA LYS A 8 -4.06 3.13 -5.80
C LYS A 8 -4.34 3.38 -4.32
N LYS A 9 -4.25 2.33 -3.51
CA LYS A 9 -4.42 2.38 -2.05
C LYS A 9 -3.19 1.79 -1.38
N THR A 10 -2.76 2.40 -0.29
CA THR A 10 -1.68 1.86 0.54
C THR A 10 -2.21 1.63 1.93
N TRP A 11 -2.12 0.39 2.39
CA TRP A 11 -2.52 -0.04 3.71
C TRP A 11 -1.28 -0.08 4.59
N LYS A 12 -1.37 0.43 5.82
CA LYS A 12 -0.26 0.47 6.76
C LYS A 12 -0.67 -0.29 8.02
N TYR A 13 0.16 -1.21 8.44
CA TYR A 13 -0.07 -2.07 9.60
C TYR A 13 1.18 -2.10 10.48
N HIS A 14 1.02 -2.58 11.71
CA HIS A 14 2.09 -2.65 12.71
C HIS A 14 2.77 -1.29 12.93
N GLN A 15 2.01 -0.29 13.40
CA GLN A 15 2.59 1.00 13.75
C GLN A 15 3.57 0.83 14.91
N GLN A 16 4.85 1.13 14.68
CA GLN A 16 5.92 1.04 15.68
C GLN A 16 6.40 2.41 16.17
N GLY A 17 5.86 3.49 15.62
CA GLY A 17 6.20 4.86 15.99
C GLY A 17 5.68 5.87 14.98
N THR A 18 6.05 7.13 15.14
CA THR A 18 5.65 8.20 14.22
C THR A 18 6.17 7.90 12.81
N ASN A 19 5.23 7.67 11.89
CA ASN A 19 5.48 7.29 10.50
C ASN A 19 6.29 5.97 10.28
N ARG A 20 6.50 5.18 11.33
CA ARG A 20 7.13 3.85 11.25
C ARG A 20 6.06 2.76 11.28
N PHE A 21 5.98 2.00 10.20
CA PHE A 21 5.04 0.90 10.05
C PHE A 21 5.82 -0.34 9.65
N GLY A 22 5.65 -1.44 10.39
CA GLY A 22 6.30 -2.72 10.14
C GLY A 22 5.77 -3.42 8.90
N LEU A 23 4.58 -3.03 8.41
CA LEU A 23 4.00 -3.59 7.20
C LEU A 23 3.27 -2.53 6.39
N ARG A 24 3.58 -2.44 5.10
CA ARG A 24 2.83 -1.66 4.13
C ARG A 24 2.43 -2.53 2.95
N VAL A 25 1.15 -2.46 2.57
CA VAL A 25 0.61 -3.21 1.43
C VAL A 25 0.10 -2.21 0.40
N THR A 26 0.62 -2.30 -0.82
CA THR A 26 0.19 -1.46 -1.94
C THR A 26 -0.79 -2.25 -2.78
N VAL A 27 -1.98 -1.69 -2.96
CA VAL A 27 -3.07 -2.26 -3.75
C VAL A 27 -3.35 -1.33 -4.91
N GLU A 28 -3.26 -1.85 -6.14
CA GLU A 28 -3.57 -1.11 -7.36
C GLU A 28 -4.67 -1.84 -8.14
N ASN A 29 -5.74 -1.12 -8.48
CA ASN A 29 -6.92 -1.66 -9.18
C ASN A 29 -7.54 -2.90 -8.49
N GLY A 30 -7.49 -2.92 -7.16
CA GLY A 30 -7.98 -4.05 -6.36
C GLY A 30 -7.00 -5.21 -6.20
N TYR A 31 -5.86 -5.18 -6.88
CA TYR A 31 -4.83 -6.21 -6.79
C TYR A 31 -3.68 -5.77 -5.90
N VAL A 32 -3.18 -6.68 -5.07
CA VAL A 32 -1.99 -6.41 -4.27
C VAL A 32 -0.77 -6.43 -5.19
N VAL A 33 -0.09 -5.29 -5.29
CA VAL A 33 1.08 -5.12 -6.16
C VAL A 33 2.39 -5.00 -5.39
N GLY A 34 2.33 -4.87 -4.06
CA GLY A 34 3.55 -4.75 -3.26
C GLY A 34 3.34 -5.00 -1.77
N TRP A 35 4.32 -5.67 -1.18
CA TRP A 35 4.44 -5.91 0.26
C TRP A 35 5.77 -5.33 0.73
N ASP A 36 5.74 -4.35 1.62
CA ASP A 36 6.92 -3.81 2.30
C ASP A 36 6.80 -4.16 3.78
N LYS A 37 7.45 -5.26 4.17
CA LYS A 37 7.55 -5.69 5.56
C LYS A 37 8.93 -5.30 6.07
N LYS A 38 8.97 -4.45 7.10
CA LYS A 38 10.19 -4.15 7.84
C LYS A 38 10.36 -5.18 8.95
N ALA A 39 11.46 -5.93 8.89
CA ALA A 39 11.91 -6.82 9.96
C ALA A 39 12.45 -6.00 11.14
#